data_AF-A0A7L1AIK1-F1
#
_entry.id   AF-A0A7L1AIK1-F1
#
_cell.length_a   1.000
_cell.length_b   1.000
_cell.length_c   1.000
_cell.angle_alpha   90.00
_cell.angle_beta   90.00
_cell.angle_gamma   90.00
#
_symmetry.space_group_name_H-M   'P 1'
#
loop_
_entity.id
_entity.type
_entity.pdbx_description
1 polymer ?
#
loop_
_entity_poly.entity_id
_entity_poly.type
_entity_poly.pdbx_seq_one_letter_code
_entity_poly.pdbx_strand_id
1 'polypeptide(L)'
;MLAYLPRPPTDTSRYGTFPQKPDLPAAPGALGEDGGQQAAATTAKRSAPMPNYPSALRHSGFVPGEPSLLPSRGSLTTQHHRGRPSWCPPPAPQEAGARLYPLHALSVANIPNSSHGKTSARSSTIPTPEGLQSRRCKLLEEDSPMVQASKRQRQRYVTKVGKCQVNLGNIQDKKRFLSDIFTTIVDLKYRWFLFVFMMCYVITWLVFGFIYFFDAWVRGDVGHQGDPEWQACIENVDGFVSALLLSVESQRTIGYGTRMVTANCAEGVILLIAQSIVGSMIDAMMVGCMFVKISRPKKRAQTLIFSKNCVISRRDEKLCLMFRVGDLRESHMVDAKIRAKLIKSRQTAEGEFIPLEQSELNLGYDTGEDRLFLVEPQIICHVINRHSPFWDMSAESLRREQFEIIIILEGIVEATGMTCQARTSYTEDEILWGYRFEPCMSLEKGAFQVDYSRFEMTFEVQTPAASAKELHELKELEQQEHSTLSLYWDHLLQPC
;
A
#
# COMPACT_ATOMS: atom_id res chain seq x y z
N MET A 1 44.47 11.68 -5.20
CA MET A 1 44.11 12.77 -6.12
C MET A 1 42.93 12.31 -6.96
N LEU A 2 41.87 13.11 -7.09
CA LEU A 2 40.78 12.92 -8.05
C LEU A 2 40.40 14.32 -8.56
N ALA A 3 40.10 14.44 -9.86
CA ALA A 3 40.00 15.73 -10.53
C ALA A 3 38.72 16.49 -10.16
N TYR A 4 38.85 17.80 -9.96
CA TYR A 4 37.74 18.73 -9.74
C TYR A 4 37.18 19.15 -11.10
N LEU A 5 35.90 18.88 -11.37
CA LEU A 5 35.20 19.40 -12.56
C LEU A 5 34.16 20.43 -12.10
N PRO A 6 34.15 21.65 -12.68
CA PRO A 6 33.22 22.70 -12.28
C PRO A 6 31.80 22.42 -12.80
N ARG A 7 30.79 22.87 -12.04
CA ARG A 7 29.40 22.95 -12.53
C ARG A 7 29.23 24.18 -13.42
N PRO A 8 28.37 24.13 -14.47
CA PRO A 8 27.97 25.34 -15.20
C PRO A 8 27.12 26.26 -14.31
N PRO A 9 27.10 27.59 -14.57
CA PRO A 9 26.27 28.53 -13.83
C PRO A 9 24.78 28.40 -14.18
N THR A 10 23.93 28.66 -13.19
CA THR A 10 22.48 28.85 -13.39
C THR A 10 22.20 30.28 -13.82
N ASP A 11 21.86 30.49 -15.09
CA ASP A 11 21.57 31.82 -15.63
C ASP A 11 20.05 32.09 -15.64
N THR A 12 19.59 32.95 -14.74
CA THR A 12 18.16 33.27 -14.54
C THR A 12 17.90 34.78 -14.58
N SER A 13 18.46 35.49 -15.56
CA SER A 13 17.97 36.83 -15.91
C SER A 13 18.08 37.16 -17.41
N ARG A 14 16.93 37.25 -18.09
CA ARG A 14 16.60 38.19 -19.21
C ARG A 14 15.31 37.77 -19.91
N TYR A 15 14.20 38.43 -19.58
CA TYR A 15 13.16 38.66 -20.57
C TYR A 15 13.63 39.82 -21.47
N GLY A 16 13.58 39.63 -22.79
CA GLY A 16 14.08 40.61 -23.76
C GLY A 16 13.54 40.33 -25.16
N THR A 17 12.86 41.33 -25.72
CA THR A 17 12.07 41.35 -26.96
C THR A 17 12.80 40.88 -28.22
N PHE A 18 12.01 40.40 -29.21
CA PHE A 18 12.48 40.03 -30.55
C PHE A 18 13.14 41.21 -31.32
N PRO A 19 14.09 40.95 -32.24
CA PRO A 19 14.85 42.00 -32.91
C PRO A 19 14.14 42.62 -34.12
N GLN A 20 14.26 43.95 -34.26
CA GLN A 20 14.05 44.67 -35.52
C GLN A 20 15.37 44.82 -36.30
N LYS A 21 15.25 45.20 -37.58
CA LYS A 21 16.35 45.43 -38.54
C LYS A 21 16.58 46.95 -38.70
N PRO A 22 17.82 47.45 -38.82
CA PRO A 22 18.11 48.89 -38.67
C PRO A 22 17.69 49.79 -39.84
N ASP A 23 17.54 51.08 -39.51
CA ASP A 23 17.12 52.24 -40.33
C ASP A 23 18.23 52.74 -41.29
N LEU A 24 18.15 53.81 -42.11
CA LEU A 24 17.39 55.09 -42.26
C LEU A 24 17.41 55.48 -43.79
N PRO A 25 16.87 56.62 -44.30
CA PRO A 25 15.94 57.64 -43.75
C PRO A 25 14.71 57.94 -44.68
N ALA A 26 13.86 58.90 -44.27
CA ALA A 26 12.82 59.56 -45.11
C ALA A 26 13.43 60.64 -46.05
N ALA A 27 12.72 61.42 -46.90
CA ALA A 27 11.33 61.93 -46.96
C ALA A 27 11.00 62.38 -48.42
N PRO A 28 9.95 63.20 -48.78
CA PRO A 28 8.95 63.93 -47.96
C PRO A 28 7.47 63.98 -48.44
N GLY A 29 6.60 64.39 -47.50
CA GLY A 29 5.34 65.13 -47.77
C GLY A 29 4.06 64.32 -48.07
N ALA A 30 2.85 64.88 -47.94
CA ALA A 30 2.41 66.09 -47.21
C ALA A 30 0.85 66.14 -47.18
N LEU A 31 0.25 66.67 -46.08
CA LEU A 31 -1.17 67.11 -45.93
C LEU A 31 -2.27 66.03 -46.18
N GLY A 32 -3.43 66.02 -45.52
CA GLY A 32 -4.01 66.81 -44.42
C GLY A 32 -5.54 66.59 -44.37
N GLU A 33 -6.19 66.83 -43.22
CA GLU A 33 -7.67 66.98 -43.04
C GLU A 33 -8.56 65.74 -43.36
N ASP A 34 -9.80 65.56 -42.87
CA ASP A 34 -10.53 66.04 -41.68
C ASP A 34 -11.79 65.14 -41.42
N GLY A 35 -12.40 65.21 -40.22
CA GLY A 35 -13.86 65.11 -40.02
C GLY A 35 -14.60 63.75 -39.97
N GLY A 36 -15.68 63.69 -39.16
CA GLY A 36 -16.97 63.18 -39.68
C GLY A 36 -17.68 61.95 -39.05
N GLN A 37 -18.21 62.12 -37.84
CA GLN A 37 -19.28 61.37 -37.15
C GLN A 37 -20.34 60.51 -37.93
N GLN A 38 -20.69 59.38 -37.29
CA GLN A 38 -22.04 58.84 -36.95
C GLN A 38 -23.20 58.64 -37.99
N ALA A 39 -23.64 57.37 -38.05
CA ALA A 39 -25.02 56.88 -37.83
C ALA A 39 -26.15 56.90 -38.92
N ALA A 40 -26.56 55.66 -39.27
CA ALA A 40 -27.95 55.13 -39.28
C ALA A 40 -28.94 55.28 -40.47
N ALA A 41 -29.79 54.23 -40.57
CA ALA A 41 -31.21 54.19 -40.99
C ALA A 41 -31.67 54.09 -42.49
N THR A 42 -32.16 52.89 -42.86
CA THR A 42 -33.37 52.63 -43.72
C THR A 42 -33.32 52.99 -45.24
N THR A 43 -34.12 52.46 -46.20
CA THR A 43 -35.30 51.55 -46.19
C THR A 43 -35.41 50.67 -47.47
N ALA A 44 -35.90 49.43 -47.33
CA ALA A 44 -36.60 48.50 -48.26
C ALA A 44 -36.64 48.68 -49.82
N LYS A 45 -36.54 47.53 -50.56
CA LYS A 45 -37.67 46.94 -51.36
C LYS A 45 -37.40 45.57 -52.05
N ARG A 46 -38.17 44.54 -51.61
CA ARG A 46 -39.07 43.67 -52.41
C ARG A 46 -38.56 42.89 -53.65
N SER A 47 -38.36 41.56 -53.53
CA SER A 47 -38.58 40.55 -54.61
C SER A 47 -38.79 39.12 -54.07
N ALA A 48 -39.18 38.19 -54.96
CA ALA A 48 -39.77 36.84 -54.78
C ALA A 48 -39.19 35.85 -53.71
N PRO A 49 -40.01 34.92 -53.15
CA PRO A 49 -39.58 33.95 -52.13
C PRO A 49 -39.64 32.44 -52.54
N MET A 50 -38.99 31.59 -51.72
CA MET A 50 -39.15 30.12 -51.58
C MET A 50 -38.59 29.21 -52.71
N PRO A 51 -38.26 27.92 -52.43
CA PRO A 51 -38.52 27.16 -51.20
C PRO A 51 -37.31 26.79 -50.34
N ASN A 52 -37.43 27.00 -49.03
CA ASN A 52 -36.77 26.17 -48.02
C ASN A 52 -37.45 24.79 -47.95
N TYR A 53 -36.70 23.76 -47.55
CA TYR A 53 -37.24 22.49 -47.05
C TYR A 53 -37.38 22.51 -45.51
N PRO A 54 -38.59 22.31 -44.95
CA PRO A 54 -38.78 22.13 -43.51
C PRO A 54 -39.52 20.82 -43.15
N SER A 55 -39.51 20.46 -41.85
CA SER A 55 -40.50 19.59 -41.16
C SER A 55 -40.60 18.11 -41.60
N ALA A 56 -41.20 17.15 -40.89
CA ALA A 56 -41.68 17.00 -39.49
C ALA A 56 -41.66 15.49 -39.16
N LEU A 57 -41.38 14.97 -37.95
CA LEU A 57 -42.02 15.14 -36.64
C LEU A 57 -43.44 14.55 -36.57
N ARG A 58 -43.61 13.42 -35.83
CA ARG A 58 -44.85 13.05 -35.12
C ARG A 58 -44.65 11.95 -34.06
N HIS A 59 -45.47 12.01 -33.00
CA HIS A 59 -45.71 10.93 -32.04
C HIS A 59 -46.61 9.83 -32.68
N SER A 60 -47.00 8.70 -32.07
CA SER A 60 -47.17 8.32 -30.65
C SER A 60 -47.45 6.80 -30.50
N GLY A 61 -47.21 6.21 -29.32
CA GLY A 61 -48.07 5.13 -28.80
C GLY A 61 -47.45 3.76 -28.45
N PHE A 62 -47.44 3.46 -27.14
CA PHE A 62 -47.76 2.18 -26.46
C PHE A 62 -47.37 0.78 -27.05
N VAL A 63 -46.42 0.11 -26.38
CA VAL A 63 -46.37 -1.27 -25.77
C VAL A 63 -47.07 -2.51 -26.44
N PRO A 64 -46.80 -3.78 -26.03
CA PRO A 64 -45.88 -4.70 -26.72
C PRO A 64 -46.53 -5.97 -27.33
N GLY A 65 -45.76 -6.77 -28.09
CA GLY A 65 -46.18 -8.14 -28.45
C GLY A 65 -45.19 -8.95 -29.31
N GLU A 66 -44.70 -10.06 -28.78
CA GLU A 66 -44.19 -11.24 -29.50
C GLU A 66 -45.33 -12.29 -29.65
N PRO A 67 -45.15 -13.48 -30.26
CA PRO A 67 -44.18 -13.94 -31.28
C PRO A 67 -44.85 -14.70 -32.46
N SER A 68 -44.09 -15.04 -33.53
CA SER A 68 -44.26 -16.22 -34.44
C SER A 68 -43.47 -16.05 -35.76
N LEU A 69 -43.22 -17.07 -36.61
CA LEU A 69 -42.67 -18.44 -36.47
C LEU A 69 -42.61 -19.08 -37.88
N LEU A 70 -41.57 -19.88 -38.19
CA LEU A 70 -41.52 -20.92 -39.26
C LEU A 70 -41.60 -20.46 -40.75
N PRO A 71 -41.39 -21.35 -41.78
CA PRO A 71 -40.78 -22.71 -41.77
C PRO A 71 -39.71 -23.02 -42.86
N SER A 72 -38.77 -23.89 -42.49
CA SER A 72 -38.33 -25.14 -43.18
C SER A 72 -38.03 -25.24 -44.69
N ARG A 73 -36.82 -25.78 -44.97
CA ARG A 73 -36.49 -26.79 -46.01
C ARG A 73 -35.22 -27.53 -45.49
N GLY A 74 -35.00 -28.85 -45.50
CA GLY A 74 -35.55 -29.97 -46.28
C GLY A 74 -34.46 -30.46 -47.27
N SER A 75 -33.98 -31.72 -47.28
CA SER A 75 -34.42 -32.94 -46.57
C SER A 75 -33.42 -34.12 -46.66
N LEU A 76 -33.43 -35.04 -45.66
CA LEU A 76 -33.18 -36.51 -45.74
C LEU A 76 -31.78 -37.01 -46.22
N THR A 77 -31.28 -38.24 -46.00
CA THR A 77 -31.80 -39.60 -45.60
C THR A 77 -30.58 -40.40 -45.00
N THR A 78 -30.60 -41.50 -44.21
CA THR A 78 -31.52 -42.22 -43.28
C THR A 78 -30.73 -43.35 -42.51
N GLN A 79 -31.39 -44.11 -41.63
CA GLN A 79 -30.97 -45.39 -40.98
C GLN A 79 -29.97 -45.32 -39.79
N HIS A 80 -30.10 -46.10 -38.69
CA HIS A 80 -31.17 -47.03 -38.27
C HIS A 80 -31.32 -47.12 -36.72
N HIS A 81 -32.55 -47.38 -36.26
CA HIS A 81 -33.02 -47.85 -34.92
C HIS A 81 -32.61 -47.17 -33.58
N ARG A 82 -33.63 -47.05 -32.71
CA ARG A 82 -33.52 -46.74 -31.27
C ARG A 82 -33.53 -48.03 -30.44
N GLY A 83 -32.86 -48.00 -29.28
CA GLY A 83 -33.10 -48.91 -28.15
C GLY A 83 -32.63 -48.30 -26.83
N ARG A 84 -33.49 -48.30 -25.80
CA ARG A 84 -33.18 -48.03 -24.38
C ARG A 84 -33.51 -49.31 -23.60
N PRO A 85 -32.89 -49.62 -22.44
CA PRO A 85 -33.15 -48.85 -21.21
C PRO A 85 -31.94 -48.72 -20.25
N SER A 86 -32.23 -48.25 -19.03
CA SER A 86 -31.32 -48.03 -17.89
C SER A 86 -30.81 -49.30 -17.20
N TRP A 87 -29.61 -49.22 -16.62
CA TRP A 87 -29.08 -50.19 -15.62
C TRP A 87 -28.27 -49.49 -14.52
N CYS A 88 -28.17 -50.13 -13.35
CA CYS A 88 -27.43 -49.67 -12.16
C CYS A 88 -26.21 -50.58 -11.88
N PRO A 89 -25.21 -50.12 -11.09
CA PRO A 89 -24.24 -50.98 -10.40
C PRO A 89 -24.57 -51.16 -8.89
N PRO A 90 -24.02 -52.17 -8.18
CA PRO A 90 -24.51 -52.63 -6.86
C PRO A 90 -23.39 -52.51 -5.75
N PRO A 91 -23.37 -53.18 -4.56
CA PRO A 91 -23.18 -52.44 -3.28
C PRO A 91 -22.16 -53.01 -2.23
N ALA A 92 -22.07 -52.32 -1.09
CA ALA A 92 -21.58 -52.80 0.23
C ALA A 92 -20.04 -53.03 0.36
N PRO A 93 -19.43 -53.29 1.55
CA PRO A 93 -19.99 -53.71 2.86
C PRO A 93 -20.06 -52.62 3.96
N GLN A 94 -20.49 -53.03 5.16
CA GLN A 94 -20.70 -52.20 6.37
C GLN A 94 -19.68 -52.52 7.48
N GLU A 95 -19.41 -51.54 8.35
CA GLU A 95 -19.23 -51.68 9.81
C GLU A 95 -19.49 -50.27 10.42
N ALA A 96 -20.56 -50.02 11.19
CA ALA A 96 -20.83 -50.41 12.59
C ALA A 96 -20.02 -49.57 13.61
N GLY A 97 -20.63 -48.52 14.19
CA GLY A 97 -20.02 -47.66 15.21
C GLY A 97 -20.95 -46.58 15.77
N ALA A 98 -21.14 -46.55 17.09
CA ALA A 98 -22.15 -45.79 17.82
C ALA A 98 -22.17 -44.25 17.64
N ARG A 99 -23.37 -43.65 17.81
CA ARG A 99 -23.54 -42.22 18.12
C ARG A 99 -22.97 -41.89 19.51
N LEU A 100 -22.24 -40.78 19.65
CA LEU A 100 -22.10 -40.06 20.92
C LEU A 100 -21.80 -38.57 20.68
N TYR A 101 -22.47 -37.69 21.42
CA TYR A 101 -22.21 -36.25 21.45
C TYR A 101 -21.17 -35.93 22.55
N PRO A 102 -20.18 -35.05 22.31
CA PRO A 102 -19.41 -34.41 23.38
C PRO A 102 -20.16 -33.18 23.89
N LEU A 103 -20.53 -33.18 25.18
CA LEU A 103 -20.95 -31.99 25.92
C LEU A 103 -19.72 -31.26 26.50
N HIS A 104 -19.85 -29.94 26.69
CA HIS A 104 -19.03 -29.06 27.53
C HIS A 104 -17.54 -29.41 27.74
N ALA A 105 -16.65 -28.76 26.97
CA ALA A 105 -15.27 -28.55 27.41
C ALA A 105 -15.21 -27.34 28.37
N LEU A 106 -14.96 -27.59 29.65
CA LEU A 106 -14.78 -26.54 30.67
C LEU A 106 -13.39 -25.90 30.60
N SER A 107 -13.31 -24.64 31.03
CA SER A 107 -12.05 -23.91 31.16
C SER A 107 -11.14 -24.53 32.22
N VAL A 108 -9.88 -24.78 31.87
CA VAL A 108 -8.79 -25.07 32.81
C VAL A 108 -7.57 -24.26 32.39
N ALA A 109 -6.94 -23.59 33.35
CA ALA A 109 -5.73 -22.79 33.15
C ALA A 109 -4.50 -23.45 33.79
N ASN A 110 -3.34 -22.93 33.37
CA ASN A 110 -2.06 -22.81 34.10
C ASN A 110 -0.84 -23.68 33.75
N ILE A 111 0.24 -22.92 33.50
CA ILE A 111 1.65 -23.13 33.84
C ILE A 111 2.48 -24.08 32.95
N PRO A 112 3.60 -23.59 32.36
CA PRO A 112 4.55 -24.42 31.62
C PRO A 112 5.58 -25.11 32.52
N ASN A 113 6.08 -26.26 32.08
CA ASN A 113 7.22 -26.94 32.70
C ASN A 113 8.54 -26.20 32.45
N SER A 114 9.36 -26.05 33.48
CA SER A 114 10.81 -25.86 33.36
C SER A 114 11.56 -26.65 34.44
N SER A 115 12.11 -27.80 34.06
CA SER A 115 12.88 -28.67 34.96
C SER A 115 14.20 -29.11 34.31
N HIS A 116 15.27 -28.40 34.63
CA HIS A 116 16.64 -28.90 34.56
C HIS A 116 17.40 -28.36 35.78
N GLY A 117 17.97 -29.27 36.57
CA GLY A 117 18.68 -28.95 37.81
C GLY A 117 20.08 -29.53 37.86
N LYS A 118 20.63 -29.61 39.09
CA LYS A 118 22.05 -29.83 39.46
C LYS A 118 22.88 -28.53 39.38
N THR A 119 23.74 -28.19 40.35
CA THR A 119 24.03 -28.80 41.67
C THR A 119 24.78 -27.79 42.55
N SER A 120 24.49 -27.74 43.86
CA SER A 120 25.50 -27.45 44.90
C SER A 120 25.02 -27.96 46.27
N ALA A 121 25.90 -27.96 47.27
CA ALA A 121 25.78 -28.80 48.45
C ALA A 121 25.16 -28.14 49.70
N ARG A 122 24.41 -28.99 50.40
CA ARG A 122 24.07 -28.98 51.83
C ARG A 122 25.07 -28.23 52.75
N SER A 123 24.55 -27.28 53.52
CA SER A 123 24.93 -27.10 54.93
C SER A 123 23.66 -26.88 55.75
N SER A 124 23.68 -27.25 57.03
CA SER A 124 22.47 -27.33 57.86
C SER A 124 22.76 -26.99 59.33
N THR A 125 22.19 -25.88 59.81
CA THR A 125 22.19 -25.49 61.22
C THR A 125 20.80 -24.99 61.63
N ILE A 126 20.26 -25.55 62.70
CA ILE A 126 18.96 -25.17 63.28
C ILE A 126 19.19 -24.01 64.27
N PRO A 127 18.36 -22.94 64.26
CA PRO A 127 18.50 -21.84 65.21
C PRO A 127 17.86 -22.16 66.57
N THR A 128 18.50 -21.70 67.65
CA THR A 128 17.89 -21.58 68.99
C THR A 128 17.20 -20.21 69.17
N PRO A 129 16.24 -20.05 70.12
CA PRO A 129 15.25 -18.98 70.03
C PRO A 129 15.24 -18.02 71.23
N GLU A 130 15.80 -16.82 71.06
CA GLU A 130 15.58 -15.67 71.96
C GLU A 130 15.31 -14.39 71.16
N GLY A 131 14.54 -13.43 71.72
CA GLY A 131 14.18 -12.16 71.06
C GLY A 131 12.69 -11.84 70.91
N LEU A 132 11.81 -12.36 71.79
CA LEU A 132 10.35 -12.14 71.75
C LEU A 132 9.94 -10.72 72.22
N GLN A 133 10.41 -9.65 71.57
CA GLN A 133 10.07 -8.28 72.02
C GLN A 133 10.03 -7.18 70.94
N SER A 134 9.55 -7.48 69.72
CA SER A 134 9.18 -6.44 68.73
C SER A 134 7.92 -6.81 67.91
N ARG A 135 6.82 -7.11 68.62
CA ARG A 135 5.50 -7.43 68.02
C ARG A 135 4.32 -6.86 68.83
N ARG A 136 4.32 -5.55 69.08
CA ARG A 136 3.12 -4.76 69.44
C ARG A 136 3.43 -3.25 69.43
N CYS A 137 3.08 -2.57 68.33
CA CYS A 137 2.72 -1.14 68.21
C CYS A 137 2.82 -0.67 66.75
N LYS A 138 1.88 -1.15 65.92
CA LYS A 138 1.37 -0.53 64.67
C LYS A 138 0.29 -1.45 64.12
N LEU A 139 -0.94 -1.13 64.50
CA LEU A 139 -2.18 -1.75 64.07
C LEU A 139 -3.18 -0.59 63.99
N LEU A 140 -4.08 -0.62 63.00
CA LEU A 140 -4.90 0.49 62.50
C LEU A 140 -4.20 1.39 61.45
N GLU A 141 -5.07 1.95 60.60
CA GLU A 141 -4.89 2.78 59.40
C GLU A 141 -4.41 2.15 58.07
N GLU A 142 -5.21 2.49 57.04
CA GLU A 142 -5.10 2.37 55.58
C GLU A 142 -4.95 1.00 54.90
N ASP A 143 -6.11 0.43 54.54
CA ASP A 143 -6.27 -0.38 53.32
C ASP A 143 -5.95 0.47 52.08
N SER A 144 -4.80 0.20 51.44
CA SER A 144 -4.57 0.58 50.04
C SER A 144 -3.46 -0.28 49.43
N PRO A 145 -3.80 -1.40 48.75
CA PRO A 145 -2.84 -2.06 47.89
C PRO A 145 -2.55 -1.13 46.70
N MET A 146 -1.43 -0.41 46.76
CA MET A 146 -0.90 0.33 45.61
C MET A 146 -0.65 -0.65 44.46
N VAL A 147 -1.63 -0.75 43.56
CA VAL A 147 -1.47 -1.45 42.29
C VAL A 147 -0.46 -0.64 41.49
N GLN A 148 0.82 -1.02 41.59
CA GLN A 148 1.84 -0.66 40.62
C GLN A 148 1.44 -1.28 39.29
N ALA A 149 0.57 -0.58 38.57
CA ALA A 149 0.17 -0.86 37.21
C ALA A 149 1.37 -0.61 36.29
N SER A 150 2.33 -1.53 36.32
CA SER A 150 3.30 -1.72 35.26
C SER A 150 2.51 -1.70 33.95
N LYS A 151 2.69 -0.64 33.14
CA LYS A 151 2.00 -0.47 31.86
C LYS A 151 2.45 -1.60 30.95
N ARG A 152 1.71 -2.72 31.02
CA ARG A 152 1.94 -3.96 30.27
C ARG A 152 1.62 -3.68 28.81
N GLN A 153 2.62 -3.11 28.12
CA GLN A 153 2.49 -2.43 26.84
C GLN A 153 1.71 -3.31 25.85
N ARG A 154 0.47 -2.90 25.56
CA ARG A 154 -0.50 -3.71 24.82
C ARG A 154 0.04 -4.02 23.43
N GLN A 155 -0.13 -5.26 22.97
CA GLN A 155 0.48 -5.73 21.72
C GLN A 155 -0.34 -5.24 20.52
N ARG A 156 0.20 -4.24 19.82
CA ARG A 156 -0.40 -3.61 18.63
C ARG A 156 -0.23 -4.46 17.36
N TYR A 157 -1.29 -4.52 16.55
CA TYR A 157 -1.37 -5.22 15.28
C TYR A 157 -0.52 -4.54 14.20
N VAL A 158 -0.50 -3.21 14.17
CA VAL A 158 0.39 -2.40 13.31
C VAL A 158 1.28 -1.50 14.19
N THR A 159 2.53 -1.33 13.78
CA THR A 159 3.46 -0.37 14.41
C THR A 159 3.30 1.02 13.80
N LYS A 160 3.67 2.09 14.54
CA LYS A 160 3.76 3.48 14.01
C LYS A 160 4.57 3.61 12.71
N VAL A 161 5.49 2.69 12.46
CA VAL A 161 6.30 2.60 11.22
C VAL A 161 5.72 1.64 10.16
N GLY A 162 4.41 1.38 10.22
CA GLY A 162 3.64 0.67 9.20
C GLY A 162 3.90 -0.84 9.06
N LYS A 163 4.71 -1.45 9.92
CA LYS A 163 4.94 -2.90 9.92
C LYS A 163 3.83 -3.59 10.73
N CYS A 164 3.17 -4.58 10.14
CA CYS A 164 2.20 -5.43 10.82
C CYS A 164 2.93 -6.49 11.67
N GLN A 165 2.46 -6.77 12.89
CA GLN A 165 3.05 -7.76 13.80
C GLN A 165 2.37 -9.15 13.68
N VAL A 166 2.10 -9.60 12.46
CA VAL A 166 1.41 -10.86 12.18
C VAL A 166 2.42 -11.94 11.79
N ASN A 167 2.68 -12.88 12.70
CA ASN A 167 3.37 -14.12 12.38
C ASN A 167 2.35 -15.10 11.77
N LEU A 168 2.46 -15.37 10.46
CA LEU A 168 1.64 -16.39 9.83
C LEU A 168 2.01 -17.78 10.39
N GLY A 169 1.00 -18.57 10.75
CA GLY A 169 1.16 -19.89 11.35
C GLY A 169 1.63 -20.96 10.35
N ASN A 170 1.32 -22.23 10.64
CA ASN A 170 1.73 -23.35 9.79
C ASN A 170 0.93 -23.42 8.48
N ILE A 171 1.32 -22.60 7.49
CA ILE A 171 0.84 -22.70 6.10
C ILE A 171 1.25 -24.08 5.55
N GLN A 172 0.28 -24.89 5.16
CA GLN A 172 0.54 -26.23 4.59
C GLN A 172 1.14 -26.11 3.17
N ASP A 173 0.58 -25.24 2.33
CA ASP A 173 0.98 -25.05 0.93
C ASP A 173 2.22 -24.16 0.71
N LYS A 174 3.33 -24.45 1.39
CA LYS A 174 4.61 -23.73 1.20
C LYS A 174 5.10 -23.76 -0.25
N LYS A 175 4.67 -24.77 -1.03
CA LYS A 175 4.92 -24.88 -2.48
C LYS A 175 4.38 -23.68 -3.28
N ARG A 176 3.32 -23.02 -2.82
CA ARG A 176 2.69 -21.89 -3.53
C ARG A 176 3.57 -20.63 -3.60
N PHE A 177 4.55 -20.50 -2.71
CA PHE A 177 5.58 -19.46 -2.80
C PHE A 177 6.64 -19.78 -3.86
N LEU A 178 6.93 -21.07 -4.10
CA LEU A 178 7.91 -21.49 -5.12
C LEU A 178 7.36 -21.41 -6.55
N SER A 179 6.04 -21.52 -6.73
CA SER A 179 5.39 -21.28 -8.03
C SER A 179 5.42 -19.81 -8.48
N ASP A 180 5.65 -18.86 -7.57
CA ASP A 180 5.94 -17.46 -7.90
C ASP A 180 7.36 -17.09 -7.44
N ILE A 181 8.32 -17.68 -8.14
CA ILE A 181 9.75 -17.44 -7.90
C ILE A 181 10.15 -16.00 -8.21
N PHE A 182 9.46 -15.32 -9.13
CA PHE A 182 9.76 -13.94 -9.54
C PHE A 182 9.46 -12.95 -8.41
N THR A 183 8.24 -12.92 -7.86
CA THR A 183 7.95 -12.00 -6.76
C THR A 183 8.77 -12.36 -5.52
N THR A 184 8.98 -13.65 -5.25
CA THR A 184 9.84 -14.14 -4.18
C THR A 184 11.26 -13.55 -4.26
N ILE A 185 11.94 -13.64 -5.42
CA ILE A 185 13.28 -13.07 -5.63
C ILE A 185 13.27 -11.53 -5.48
N VAL A 186 12.24 -10.86 -6.01
CA VAL A 186 12.11 -9.39 -5.92
C VAL A 186 11.83 -8.92 -4.48
N ASP A 187 11.17 -9.72 -3.64
CA ASP A 187 10.91 -9.37 -2.23
C ASP A 187 11.98 -9.82 -1.23
N LEU A 188 12.94 -10.68 -1.62
CA LEU A 188 14.14 -10.95 -0.82
C LEU A 188 14.84 -9.65 -0.37
N LYS A 189 15.36 -9.64 0.86
CA LYS A 189 16.24 -8.55 1.35
C LYS A 189 17.45 -8.41 0.42
N TYR A 190 17.94 -7.19 0.19
CA TYR A 190 19.03 -6.90 -0.75
C TYR A 190 20.26 -7.82 -0.61
N ARG A 191 20.67 -8.18 0.62
CA ARG A 191 21.78 -9.11 0.87
C ARG A 191 21.54 -10.51 0.25
N TRP A 192 20.34 -11.05 0.38
CA TRP A 192 19.96 -12.35 -0.18
C TRP A 192 19.73 -12.27 -1.70
N PHE A 193 19.19 -11.15 -2.19
CA PHE A 193 19.03 -10.94 -3.64
C PHE A 193 20.37 -10.88 -4.36
N LEU A 194 21.34 -10.11 -3.83
CA LEU A 194 22.70 -10.06 -4.40
C LEU A 194 23.40 -11.42 -4.32
N PHE A 195 23.17 -12.19 -3.26
CA PHE A 195 23.67 -13.57 -3.16
C PHE A 195 23.08 -14.47 -4.25
N VAL A 196 21.76 -14.48 -4.46
CA VAL A 196 21.10 -15.26 -5.52
C VAL A 196 21.57 -14.83 -6.92
N PHE A 197 21.72 -13.53 -7.15
CA PHE A 197 22.27 -12.97 -8.40
C PHE A 197 23.69 -13.52 -8.67
N MET A 198 24.61 -13.38 -7.72
CA MET A 198 25.99 -13.88 -7.85
C MET A 198 26.04 -15.41 -8.03
N MET A 199 25.24 -16.16 -7.27
CA MET A 199 25.17 -17.62 -7.41
C MET A 199 24.67 -18.05 -8.80
N CYS A 200 23.73 -17.34 -9.43
CA CYS A 200 23.24 -17.71 -10.75
C CYS A 200 24.32 -17.60 -11.84
N TYR A 201 25.10 -16.51 -11.86
CA TYR A 201 26.23 -16.37 -12.79
C TYR A 201 27.32 -17.41 -12.50
N VAL A 202 27.71 -17.61 -11.23
CA VAL A 202 28.74 -18.61 -10.87
C VAL A 202 28.31 -20.03 -11.23
N ILE A 203 27.04 -20.41 -10.98
CA ILE A 203 26.53 -21.74 -11.35
C ILE A 203 26.50 -21.93 -12.87
N THR A 204 26.07 -20.93 -13.64
CA THR A 204 26.04 -21.04 -15.12
C THR A 204 27.44 -21.16 -15.72
N TRP A 205 28.41 -20.35 -15.26
CA TRP A 205 29.81 -20.47 -15.66
C TRP A 205 30.42 -21.84 -15.29
N LEU A 206 30.12 -22.36 -14.09
CA LEU A 206 30.61 -23.69 -13.68
C LEU A 206 29.98 -24.83 -14.50
N VAL A 207 28.68 -24.75 -14.84
CA VAL A 207 28.00 -25.75 -15.67
C VAL A 207 28.54 -25.74 -17.09
N PHE A 208 28.65 -24.58 -17.75
CA PHE A 208 29.20 -24.51 -19.10
C PHE A 208 30.70 -24.80 -19.16
N GLY A 209 31.48 -24.37 -18.15
CA GLY A 209 32.89 -24.74 -18.02
C GLY A 209 33.12 -26.24 -17.82
N PHE A 210 32.22 -26.92 -17.09
CA PHE A 210 32.23 -28.38 -16.99
C PHE A 210 31.86 -29.04 -18.32
N ILE A 211 30.88 -28.52 -19.05
CA ILE A 211 30.48 -29.05 -20.36
C ILE A 211 31.62 -28.92 -21.39
N TYR A 212 32.30 -27.77 -21.48
CA TYR A 212 33.48 -27.63 -22.36
C TYR A 212 34.64 -28.54 -21.95
N PHE A 213 34.91 -28.67 -20.65
CA PHE A 213 35.95 -29.59 -20.18
C PHE A 213 35.60 -31.05 -20.53
N PHE A 214 34.33 -31.44 -20.41
CA PHE A 214 33.86 -32.78 -20.78
C PHE A 214 33.91 -33.02 -22.29
N ASP A 215 33.52 -32.03 -23.12
CA ASP A 215 33.61 -32.08 -24.58
C ASP A 215 35.07 -32.25 -25.06
N ALA A 216 36.00 -31.44 -24.54
CA ALA A 216 37.43 -31.55 -24.82
C ALA A 216 38.05 -32.87 -24.29
N TRP A 217 37.59 -33.37 -23.13
CA TRP A 217 38.02 -34.65 -22.58
C TRP A 217 37.54 -35.84 -23.43
N VAL A 218 36.28 -35.83 -23.88
CA VAL A 218 35.70 -36.90 -24.70
C VAL A 218 36.32 -36.98 -26.09
N ARG A 219 36.74 -35.85 -26.69
CA ARG A 219 37.52 -35.87 -27.94
C ARG A 219 38.99 -36.25 -27.75
N GLY A 220 39.53 -36.11 -26.54
CA GLY A 220 40.97 -36.24 -26.29
C GLY A 220 41.79 -35.01 -26.68
N ASP A 221 41.16 -33.84 -26.83
CA ASP A 221 41.84 -32.54 -27.06
C ASP A 221 42.78 -32.21 -25.89
N VAL A 222 42.39 -32.59 -24.67
CA VAL A 222 43.21 -32.45 -23.44
C VAL A 222 44.40 -33.44 -23.42
N GLY A 223 44.36 -34.49 -24.24
CA GLY A 223 45.40 -35.54 -24.30
C GLY A 223 46.52 -35.26 -25.30
N HIS A 224 46.19 -34.63 -26.44
CA HIS A 224 47.12 -34.33 -27.54
C HIS A 224 47.65 -32.88 -27.48
N GLN A 225 47.91 -32.40 -26.25
CA GLN A 225 48.23 -31.00 -25.99
C GLN A 225 49.61 -30.63 -26.58
N GLY A 226 49.60 -29.90 -27.70
CA GLY A 226 50.81 -29.45 -28.40
C GLY A 226 51.23 -30.30 -29.59
N ASP A 227 50.47 -31.35 -29.95
CA ASP A 227 50.69 -32.12 -31.17
C ASP A 227 50.28 -31.27 -32.40
N PRO A 228 51.20 -30.93 -33.33
CA PRO A 228 50.91 -30.01 -34.44
C PRO A 228 49.98 -30.61 -35.50
N GLU A 229 49.78 -31.93 -35.50
CA GLU A 229 48.85 -32.65 -36.38
C GLU A 229 47.43 -32.74 -35.79
N TRP A 230 47.23 -32.45 -34.48
CA TRP A 230 45.92 -32.59 -33.83
C TRP A 230 45.06 -31.33 -33.97
N GLN A 231 43.97 -31.44 -34.73
CA GLN A 231 43.01 -30.36 -34.93
C GLN A 231 41.99 -30.26 -33.79
N ALA A 232 42.43 -29.68 -32.66
CA ALA A 232 41.57 -29.46 -31.50
C ALA A 232 40.28 -28.69 -31.83
N CYS A 233 39.20 -29.01 -31.12
CA CYS A 233 37.95 -28.26 -31.20
C CYS A 233 38.05 -26.89 -30.51
N ILE A 234 38.80 -26.85 -29.40
CA ILE A 234 38.92 -25.66 -28.56
C ILE A 234 40.40 -25.42 -28.23
N GLU A 235 40.94 -24.30 -28.69
CA GLU A 235 42.35 -23.96 -28.48
C GLU A 235 42.65 -23.56 -27.03
N ASN A 236 43.80 -24.00 -26.51
CA ASN A 236 44.36 -23.64 -25.19
C ASN A 236 43.42 -23.96 -23.99
N VAL A 237 42.80 -25.15 -24.03
CA VAL A 237 42.02 -25.74 -22.93
C VAL A 237 42.76 -26.95 -22.35
N ASP A 238 43.69 -26.63 -21.46
CA ASP A 238 44.62 -27.58 -20.81
C ASP A 238 43.98 -28.34 -19.62
N GLY A 239 42.80 -27.90 -19.18
CA GLY A 239 42.05 -28.46 -18.06
C GLY A 239 40.78 -27.68 -17.70
N PHE A 240 40.14 -28.06 -16.59
CA PHE A 240 38.88 -27.47 -16.14
C PHE A 240 38.96 -25.94 -15.91
N VAL A 241 40.07 -25.41 -15.40
CA VAL A 241 40.20 -23.97 -15.13
C VAL A 241 40.23 -23.15 -16.43
N SER A 242 40.92 -23.62 -17.47
CA SER A 242 40.88 -23.01 -18.80
C SER A 242 39.52 -23.13 -19.50
N ALA A 243 38.81 -24.25 -19.31
CA ALA A 243 37.45 -24.42 -19.81
C ALA A 243 36.45 -23.49 -19.10
N LEU A 244 36.63 -23.28 -17.79
CA LEU A 244 35.88 -22.30 -17.00
C LEU A 244 36.19 -20.86 -17.41
N LEU A 245 37.45 -20.53 -17.69
CA LEU A 245 37.82 -19.23 -18.26
C LEU A 245 37.12 -18.99 -19.60
N LEU A 246 37.18 -19.94 -20.54
CA LEU A 246 36.44 -19.85 -21.80
C LEU A 246 34.93 -19.69 -21.55
N SER A 247 34.35 -20.42 -20.62
CA SER A 247 32.93 -20.27 -20.27
C SER A 247 32.59 -18.85 -19.81
N VAL A 248 33.40 -18.24 -18.95
CA VAL A 248 33.23 -16.85 -18.52
C VAL A 248 33.45 -15.87 -19.68
N GLU A 249 34.52 -16.06 -20.46
CA GLU A 249 34.88 -15.23 -21.61
C GLU A 249 33.78 -15.21 -22.67
N SER A 250 33.17 -16.35 -22.97
CA SER A 250 32.06 -16.48 -23.92
C SER A 250 30.72 -16.02 -23.34
N GLN A 251 30.34 -16.45 -22.12
CA GLN A 251 29.03 -16.08 -21.54
C GLN A 251 28.94 -14.58 -21.22
N ARG A 252 30.07 -13.93 -20.88
CA ARG A 252 30.12 -12.49 -20.66
C ARG A 252 30.62 -11.69 -21.86
N THR A 253 30.78 -12.34 -23.02
CA THR A 253 31.24 -11.74 -24.29
C THR A 253 32.48 -10.84 -24.11
N ILE A 254 33.46 -11.33 -23.34
CA ILE A 254 34.76 -10.68 -23.12
C ILE A 254 35.73 -11.10 -24.22
N GLY A 255 35.79 -12.41 -24.51
CA GLY A 255 36.59 -13.03 -25.57
C GLY A 255 38.02 -12.49 -25.70
N TYR A 256 38.95 -12.91 -24.82
CA TYR A 256 40.34 -12.44 -24.89
C TYR A 256 41.12 -12.97 -26.11
N GLY A 257 40.52 -13.85 -26.93
CA GLY A 257 41.14 -14.39 -28.16
C GLY A 257 42.26 -15.40 -27.92
N THR A 258 42.54 -15.76 -26.65
CA THR A 258 43.53 -16.81 -26.31
C THR A 258 42.92 -18.21 -26.28
N ARG A 259 41.59 -18.31 -26.14
CA ARG A 259 40.81 -19.56 -26.21
C ARG A 259 39.68 -19.34 -27.19
N MET A 260 39.63 -20.19 -28.22
CA MET A 260 38.69 -20.04 -29.32
C MET A 260 38.17 -21.41 -29.73
N VAL A 261 36.89 -21.46 -30.10
CA VAL A 261 36.26 -22.65 -30.70
C VAL A 261 36.55 -22.62 -32.19
N THR A 262 37.14 -23.69 -32.71
CA THR A 262 37.55 -23.81 -34.11
C THR A 262 36.37 -24.28 -34.99
N ALA A 263 36.51 -24.14 -36.31
CA ALA A 263 35.53 -24.68 -37.27
C ALA A 263 35.62 -26.22 -37.42
N ASN A 264 36.55 -26.89 -36.72
CA ASN A 264 36.84 -28.31 -36.86
C ASN A 264 35.74 -29.19 -36.22
N CYS A 265 34.92 -28.62 -35.33
CA CYS A 265 33.92 -29.33 -34.54
C CYS A 265 32.54 -28.67 -34.61
N ALA A 266 31.54 -29.39 -35.12
CA ALA A 266 30.15 -28.90 -35.13
C ALA A 266 29.57 -28.73 -33.72
N GLU A 267 29.91 -29.64 -32.80
CA GLU A 267 29.30 -29.70 -31.47
C GLU A 267 29.80 -28.55 -30.57
N GLY A 268 31.08 -28.18 -30.65
CA GLY A 268 31.63 -27.00 -29.95
C GLY A 268 30.98 -25.69 -30.40
N VAL A 269 30.71 -25.55 -31.70
CA VAL A 269 29.97 -24.41 -32.25
C VAL A 269 28.51 -24.39 -31.76
N ILE A 270 27.84 -25.56 -31.72
CA ILE A 270 26.48 -25.69 -31.16
C ILE A 270 26.46 -25.35 -29.67
N LEU A 271 27.45 -25.79 -28.88
CA LEU A 271 27.59 -25.45 -27.46
C LEU A 271 27.77 -23.94 -27.25
N LEU A 272 28.63 -23.29 -28.05
CA LEU A 272 28.85 -21.85 -27.98
C LEU A 272 27.58 -21.04 -28.33
N ILE A 273 26.81 -21.48 -29.33
CA ILE A 273 25.51 -20.88 -29.69
C ILE A 273 24.50 -21.09 -28.54
N ALA A 274 24.37 -22.32 -28.02
CA ALA A 274 23.46 -22.63 -26.92
C ALA A 274 23.79 -21.83 -25.65
N GLN A 275 25.07 -21.71 -25.30
CA GLN A 275 25.53 -20.87 -24.19
C GLN A 275 25.21 -19.40 -24.40
N SER A 276 25.38 -18.88 -25.62
CA SER A 276 25.07 -17.47 -25.94
C SER A 276 23.59 -17.16 -25.78
N ILE A 277 22.70 -18.09 -26.19
CA ILE A 277 21.25 -17.98 -26.02
C ILE A 277 20.87 -18.07 -24.53
N VAL A 278 21.33 -19.11 -23.81
CA VAL A 278 21.00 -19.29 -22.38
C VAL A 278 21.56 -18.16 -21.53
N GLY A 279 22.80 -17.71 -21.79
CA GLY A 279 23.44 -16.62 -21.08
C GLY A 279 22.71 -15.28 -21.25
N SER A 280 22.31 -14.94 -22.48
CA SER A 280 21.56 -13.70 -22.75
C SER A 280 20.14 -13.74 -22.16
N MET A 281 19.46 -14.88 -22.17
CA MET A 281 18.16 -15.04 -21.48
C MET A 281 18.29 -14.83 -19.96
N ILE A 282 19.35 -15.36 -19.34
CA ILE A 282 19.58 -15.24 -17.89
C ILE A 282 19.99 -13.83 -17.51
N ASP A 283 20.86 -13.16 -18.29
CA ASP A 283 21.24 -11.77 -18.05
C ASP A 283 20.02 -10.83 -18.16
N ALA A 284 19.21 -10.97 -19.22
CA ALA A 284 17.97 -10.21 -19.38
C ALA A 284 16.98 -10.42 -18.22
N MET A 285 16.79 -11.67 -17.76
CA MET A 285 15.94 -11.97 -16.61
C MET A 285 16.50 -11.35 -15.31
N MET A 286 17.80 -11.43 -15.06
CA MET A 286 18.44 -10.91 -13.85
C MET A 286 18.47 -9.38 -13.81
N VAL A 287 18.76 -8.72 -14.93
CA VAL A 287 18.67 -7.26 -15.08
C VAL A 287 17.23 -6.79 -14.92
N GLY A 288 16.25 -7.50 -15.50
CA GLY A 288 14.82 -7.22 -15.29
C GLY A 288 14.39 -7.33 -13.82
N CYS A 289 14.80 -8.40 -13.13
CA CYS A 289 14.57 -8.57 -11.69
C CYS A 289 15.19 -7.43 -10.87
N MET A 290 16.42 -7.02 -11.22
CA MET A 290 17.12 -5.91 -10.54
C MET A 290 16.42 -4.57 -10.76
N PHE A 291 16.00 -4.27 -11.99
CA PHE A 291 15.26 -3.05 -12.33
C PHE A 291 13.96 -2.96 -11.51
N VAL A 292 13.11 -4.00 -11.53
CA VAL A 292 11.86 -4.02 -10.76
C VAL A 292 12.12 -3.88 -9.25
N LYS A 293 13.19 -4.48 -8.73
CA LYS A 293 13.57 -4.38 -7.31
C LYS A 293 14.01 -2.98 -6.89
N ILE A 294 14.76 -2.28 -7.76
CA ILE A 294 15.25 -0.91 -7.51
C ILE A 294 14.10 0.09 -7.63
N SER A 295 13.26 -0.05 -8.66
CA SER A 295 12.17 0.89 -8.94
C SER A 295 11.01 0.82 -7.91
N ARG A 296 10.80 -0.32 -7.23
CA ARG A 296 9.74 -0.48 -6.21
C ARG A 296 9.85 0.60 -5.10
N PRO A 297 8.80 1.41 -4.85
CA PRO A 297 8.88 2.63 -4.03
C PRO A 297 8.94 2.41 -2.50
N LYS A 298 9.59 1.34 -2.02
CA LYS A 298 9.66 0.99 -0.58
C LYS A 298 10.28 2.07 0.32
N LYS A 299 11.07 3.00 -0.25
CA LYS A 299 11.58 4.19 0.46
C LYS A 299 10.61 5.38 0.48
N ARG A 300 9.67 5.50 -0.46
CA ARG A 300 8.70 6.63 -0.50
C ARG A 300 7.68 6.53 0.63
N ALA A 301 7.28 5.31 0.99
CA ALA A 301 6.48 5.04 2.20
C ALA A 301 7.16 5.46 3.52
N GLN A 302 8.41 5.95 3.49
CA GLN A 302 9.14 6.46 4.65
C GLN A 302 9.27 8.00 4.65
N THR A 303 8.90 8.71 3.58
CA THR A 303 8.80 10.20 3.56
C THR A 303 7.39 10.68 3.87
N LEU A 304 6.39 9.81 3.67
CA LEU A 304 5.03 9.99 4.16
C LEU A 304 5.01 9.83 5.69
N ILE A 305 4.65 10.91 6.39
CA ILE A 305 4.58 10.97 7.85
C ILE A 305 3.15 11.17 8.34
N PHE A 306 2.90 10.66 9.54
CA PHE A 306 1.64 10.82 10.28
C PHE A 306 1.95 11.39 11.66
N SER A 307 1.00 12.10 12.29
CA SER A 307 1.17 12.56 13.66
C SER A 307 1.42 11.39 14.63
N LYS A 308 2.17 11.65 15.72
CA LYS A 308 2.37 10.63 16.77
C LYS A 308 1.05 10.26 17.44
N ASN A 309 0.20 11.26 17.69
CA ASN A 309 -1.08 11.13 18.36
C ASN A 309 -2.24 11.46 17.40
N CYS A 310 -3.43 10.92 17.69
CA CYS A 310 -4.68 11.51 17.25
C CYS A 310 -5.14 12.56 18.29
N VAL A 311 -6.02 13.46 17.89
CA VAL A 311 -6.72 14.38 18.80
C VAL A 311 -8.23 14.28 18.59
N ILE A 312 -9.01 14.45 19.65
CA ILE A 312 -10.47 14.60 19.59
C ILE A 312 -10.83 15.97 20.14
N SER A 313 -11.57 16.78 19.36
CA SER A 313 -12.18 18.02 19.84
C SER A 313 -13.39 18.42 19.00
N ARG A 314 -14.18 19.37 19.52
CA ARG A 314 -15.33 19.95 18.80
C ARG A 314 -14.83 20.83 17.66
N ARG A 315 -15.35 20.60 16.45
CA ARG A 315 -15.13 21.40 15.23
C ARG A 315 -16.47 21.55 14.52
N ASP A 316 -16.84 22.79 14.18
CA ASP A 316 -18.04 23.11 13.42
C ASP A 316 -19.30 22.41 13.99
N GLU A 317 -19.47 22.56 15.31
CA GLU A 317 -20.54 21.98 16.15
C GLU A 317 -20.60 20.44 16.25
N LYS A 318 -19.59 19.73 15.74
CA LYS A 318 -19.52 18.27 15.76
C LYS A 318 -18.28 17.80 16.52
N LEU A 319 -18.34 16.62 17.13
CA LEU A 319 -17.17 15.99 17.74
C LEU A 319 -16.38 15.26 16.64
N CYS A 320 -15.07 15.53 16.54
CA CYS A 320 -14.25 15.03 15.45
C CYS A 320 -12.97 14.37 15.97
N LEU A 321 -12.65 13.19 15.46
CA LEU A 321 -11.35 12.53 15.63
C LEU A 321 -10.44 12.93 14.47
N MET A 322 -9.25 13.46 14.79
CA MET A 322 -8.36 14.08 13.83
C MET A 322 -6.93 13.54 13.95
N PHE A 323 -6.25 13.39 12.81
CA PHE A 323 -4.82 13.10 12.73
C PHE A 323 -4.20 13.92 11.59
N ARG A 324 -2.90 14.24 11.70
CA ARG A 324 -2.17 14.96 10.65
C ARG A 324 -1.41 13.98 9.76
N VAL A 325 -1.35 14.27 8.46
CA VAL A 325 -0.55 13.56 7.47
C VAL A 325 0.25 14.58 6.64
N GLY A 326 1.40 14.18 6.11
CA GLY A 326 2.24 15.03 5.24
C GLY A 326 3.27 14.21 4.47
N ASP A 327 3.81 14.76 3.38
CA ASP A 327 4.96 14.18 2.68
C ASP A 327 6.18 15.11 2.83
N LEU A 328 7.29 14.56 3.29
CA LEU A 328 8.56 15.27 3.47
C LEU A 328 9.30 15.56 2.14
N ARG A 329 8.65 15.37 0.98
CA ARG A 329 9.28 15.48 -0.34
C ARG A 329 8.44 16.29 -1.33
N GLU A 330 9.11 17.20 -2.03
CA GLU A 330 8.55 18.17 -2.98
C GLU A 330 7.78 17.57 -4.17
N SER A 331 8.23 16.42 -4.69
CA SER A 331 7.56 15.73 -5.81
C SER A 331 6.25 15.11 -5.33
N HIS A 332 5.21 15.10 -6.15
CA HIS A 332 3.84 14.85 -5.67
C HIS A 332 3.49 13.36 -5.46
N MET A 333 2.45 13.12 -4.66
CA MET A 333 1.73 11.84 -4.61
C MET A 333 0.47 11.97 -5.47
N VAL A 334 0.42 11.25 -6.58
CA VAL A 334 -0.70 11.28 -7.53
C VAL A 334 -1.80 10.33 -7.05
N ASP A 335 -3.07 10.71 -7.18
CA ASP A 335 -4.23 9.87 -6.77
C ASP A 335 -4.13 9.40 -5.30
N ALA A 336 -3.71 10.29 -4.40
CA ALA A 336 -3.53 9.98 -2.98
C ALA A 336 -4.88 9.74 -2.29
N LYS A 337 -5.02 8.64 -1.55
CA LYS A 337 -6.26 8.19 -0.91
C LYS A 337 -6.03 7.76 0.53
N ILE A 338 -6.78 8.33 1.47
CA ILE A 338 -6.67 8.02 2.90
C ILE A 338 -7.81 7.12 3.36
N ARG A 339 -7.47 6.02 4.05
CA ARG A 339 -8.44 5.05 4.59
C ARG A 339 -8.13 4.75 6.06
N ALA A 340 -9.17 4.50 6.84
CA ALA A 340 -9.07 4.20 8.27
C ALA A 340 -9.87 2.95 8.62
N LYS A 341 -9.23 2.00 9.29
CA LYS A 341 -9.85 0.77 9.82
C LYS A 341 -9.73 0.75 11.33
N LEU A 342 -10.85 0.70 12.03
CA LEU A 342 -10.90 0.42 13.46
C LEU A 342 -10.86 -1.10 13.65
N ILE A 343 -9.86 -1.59 14.38
CA ILE A 343 -9.78 -2.97 14.84
C ILE A 343 -10.18 -3.05 16.31
N LYS A 344 -11.14 -3.92 16.63
CA LYS A 344 -11.66 -4.15 17.99
C LYS A 344 -12.07 -5.61 18.17
N SER A 345 -11.93 -6.17 19.37
CA SER A 345 -12.53 -7.47 19.71
C SER A 345 -14.02 -7.29 20.02
N ARG A 346 -14.89 -8.17 19.51
CA ARG A 346 -16.34 -8.09 19.74
C ARG A 346 -16.94 -9.48 19.98
N GLN A 347 -18.01 -9.55 20.75
CA GLN A 347 -18.91 -10.70 20.77
C GLN A 347 -20.25 -10.34 20.10
N THR A 348 -20.79 -11.24 19.28
CA THR A 348 -22.09 -11.04 18.61
C THR A 348 -23.26 -11.35 19.58
N ALA A 349 -24.50 -11.01 19.19
CA ALA A 349 -25.68 -11.28 20.01
C ALA A 349 -25.96 -12.79 20.16
N GLU A 350 -25.52 -13.57 19.18
CA GLU A 350 -25.58 -15.03 19.11
C GLU A 350 -24.44 -15.70 19.92
N GLY A 351 -23.50 -14.90 20.43
CA GLY A 351 -22.40 -15.35 21.29
C GLY A 351 -21.07 -15.64 20.58
N GLU A 352 -20.96 -15.47 19.26
CA GLU A 352 -19.70 -15.65 18.53
C GLU A 352 -18.67 -14.59 18.94
N PHE A 353 -17.44 -14.99 19.26
CA PHE A 353 -16.34 -14.08 19.60
C PHE A 353 -15.45 -13.82 18.37
N ILE A 354 -15.44 -12.58 17.90
CA ILE A 354 -14.64 -12.10 16.78
C ILE A 354 -13.40 -11.38 17.34
N PRO A 355 -12.18 -11.95 17.26
CA PRO A 355 -11.03 -11.43 17.99
C PRO A 355 -10.53 -10.05 17.52
N LEU A 356 -10.68 -9.76 16.22
CA LEU A 356 -10.18 -8.57 15.53
C LEU A 356 -11.18 -8.16 14.43
N GLU A 357 -12.39 -7.75 14.83
CA GLU A 357 -13.40 -7.19 13.91
C GLU A 357 -12.84 -5.90 13.27
N GLN A 358 -12.97 -5.75 11.96
CA GLN A 358 -12.47 -4.60 11.20
C GLN A 358 -13.65 -3.77 10.68
N SER A 359 -13.85 -2.59 11.26
CA SER A 359 -14.83 -1.60 10.78
C SER A 359 -14.12 -0.44 10.07
N GLU A 360 -14.78 0.24 9.13
CA GLU A 360 -14.24 1.39 8.41
C GLU A 360 -14.69 2.70 9.07
N LEU A 361 -13.74 3.62 9.29
CA LEU A 361 -14.06 4.97 9.75
C LEU A 361 -14.18 5.87 8.53
N ASN A 362 -15.33 6.51 8.36
CA ASN A 362 -15.57 7.38 7.21
C ASN A 362 -14.70 8.66 7.32
N LEU A 363 -13.82 8.86 6.34
CA LEU A 363 -12.93 10.02 6.22
C LEU A 363 -13.39 10.99 5.12
N GLY A 364 -14.67 10.93 4.73
CA GLY A 364 -15.21 11.65 3.57
C GLY A 364 -15.19 10.81 2.29
N TYR A 365 -15.49 9.51 2.39
CA TYR A 365 -15.57 8.63 1.20
C TYR A 365 -16.78 8.99 0.31
N ASP A 366 -17.93 9.30 0.92
CA ASP A 366 -19.17 9.63 0.19
C ASP A 366 -19.12 11.03 -0.45
N THR A 367 -18.35 11.94 0.15
CA THR A 367 -18.03 13.28 -0.39
C THR A 367 -16.83 13.24 -1.35
N GLY A 368 -16.03 12.18 -1.30
CA GLY A 368 -14.78 12.05 -2.02
C GLY A 368 -13.66 12.98 -1.54
N GLU A 369 -13.72 13.43 -0.29
CA GLU A 369 -12.67 14.15 0.45
C GLU A 369 -11.56 13.21 0.94
N ASP A 370 -11.76 11.90 0.87
CA ASP A 370 -10.75 10.86 1.07
C ASP A 370 -9.60 10.92 0.05
N ARG A 371 -9.82 11.58 -1.09
CA ARG A 371 -8.85 11.82 -2.16
C ARG A 371 -8.08 13.13 -1.88
N LEU A 372 -6.85 12.99 -1.42
CA LEU A 372 -6.04 14.10 -0.94
C LEU A 372 -5.22 14.77 -2.06
N PHE A 373 -5.21 16.10 -2.08
CA PHE A 373 -4.18 16.87 -2.78
C PHE A 373 -3.02 17.13 -1.80
N LEU A 374 -2.23 16.09 -1.51
CA LEU A 374 -1.23 16.14 -0.43
C LEU A 374 0.05 16.88 -0.88
N VAL A 375 0.11 18.18 -0.61
CA VAL A 375 1.32 19.02 -0.76
C VAL A 375 1.76 19.54 0.60
N GLU A 376 0.87 20.25 1.29
CA GLU A 376 1.04 20.69 2.67
C GLU A 376 0.53 19.66 3.71
N PRO A 377 0.94 19.75 4.99
CA PRO A 377 0.42 18.87 6.04
C PRO A 377 -1.07 19.06 6.34
N GLN A 378 -1.90 18.12 5.86
CA GLN A 378 -3.35 18.14 6.02
C GLN A 378 -3.79 17.43 7.32
N ILE A 379 -4.84 17.97 7.96
CA ILE A 379 -5.49 17.36 9.12
C ILE A 379 -6.72 16.60 8.63
N ILE A 380 -6.62 15.27 8.64
CA ILE A 380 -7.70 14.37 8.25
C ILE A 380 -8.69 14.24 9.41
N CYS A 381 -9.99 14.25 9.09
CA CYS A 381 -11.05 14.46 10.07
C CYS A 381 -12.16 13.40 9.93
N HIS A 382 -12.25 12.50 10.91
CA HIS A 382 -13.41 11.62 11.07
C HIS A 382 -14.47 12.31 11.93
N VAL A 383 -15.62 12.61 11.34
CA VAL A 383 -16.78 13.18 12.06
C VAL A 383 -17.48 12.06 12.84
N ILE A 384 -17.55 12.20 14.16
CA ILE A 384 -18.23 11.24 15.04
C ILE A 384 -19.73 11.51 14.96
N ASN A 385 -20.42 10.77 14.10
CA ASN A 385 -21.85 10.83 13.84
C ASN A 385 -22.57 9.55 14.35
N ARG A 386 -23.90 9.47 14.20
CA ARG A 386 -24.74 8.33 14.62
C ARG A 386 -24.35 6.96 14.01
N HIS A 387 -23.47 6.91 13.01
CA HIS A 387 -22.92 5.68 12.39
C HIS A 387 -21.44 5.42 12.78
N SER A 388 -20.81 6.31 13.55
CA SER A 388 -19.43 6.15 13.99
C SER A 388 -19.34 5.15 15.16
N PRO A 389 -18.36 4.22 15.17
CA PRO A 389 -18.08 3.38 16.33
C PRO A 389 -17.72 4.15 17.62
N PHE A 390 -17.45 5.46 17.53
CA PHE A 390 -17.15 6.34 18.67
C PHE A 390 -18.37 7.11 19.19
N TRP A 391 -19.57 6.88 18.66
CA TRP A 391 -20.79 7.65 18.96
C TRP A 391 -21.11 7.72 20.46
N ASP A 392 -21.17 6.56 21.12
CA ASP A 392 -21.45 6.42 22.56
C ASP A 392 -20.18 6.55 23.45
N MET A 393 -19.01 6.95 22.90
CA MET A 393 -17.76 7.02 23.66
C MET A 393 -17.51 8.41 24.26
N SER A 394 -17.50 8.47 25.59
CA SER A 394 -17.04 9.64 26.38
C SER A 394 -15.52 9.64 26.60
N ALA A 395 -14.98 10.77 27.09
CA ALA A 395 -13.56 10.94 27.40
C ALA A 395 -13.01 9.98 28.47
N GLU A 396 -13.90 9.40 29.30
CA GLU A 396 -13.53 8.32 30.22
C GLU A 396 -13.62 6.94 29.58
N SER A 397 -14.68 6.68 28.81
CA SER A 397 -14.89 5.40 28.13
C SER A 397 -13.72 5.08 27.18
N LEU A 398 -13.31 6.07 26.37
CA LEU A 398 -12.19 5.96 25.42
C LEU A 398 -10.89 5.46 26.07
N ARG A 399 -10.60 5.84 27.32
CA ARG A 399 -9.39 5.45 28.06
C ARG A 399 -9.47 4.08 28.73
N ARG A 400 -10.67 3.49 28.82
CA ARG A 400 -10.91 2.16 29.41
C ARG A 400 -10.97 1.07 28.34
N GLU A 401 -11.43 1.42 27.15
CA GLU A 401 -11.64 0.53 26.01
C GLU A 401 -10.32 -0.07 25.46
N GLN A 402 -10.45 -1.05 24.55
CA GLN A 402 -9.31 -1.67 23.86
C GLN A 402 -9.59 -1.71 22.36
N PHE A 403 -8.86 -0.93 21.58
CA PHE A 403 -9.00 -0.87 20.13
C PHE A 403 -7.75 -0.27 19.46
N GLU A 404 -7.60 -0.49 18.17
CA GLU A 404 -6.51 0.09 17.37
C GLU A 404 -7.05 0.67 16.06
N ILE A 405 -6.88 1.98 15.85
CA ILE A 405 -7.20 2.64 14.58
C ILE A 405 -5.99 2.51 13.66
N ILE A 406 -6.11 1.76 12.56
CA ILE A 406 -5.09 1.66 11.53
C ILE A 406 -5.40 2.66 10.43
N ILE A 407 -4.42 3.53 10.13
CA ILE A 407 -4.50 4.49 9.02
C ILE A 407 -3.65 3.98 7.86
N ILE A 408 -4.20 4.05 6.65
CA ILE A 408 -3.62 3.59 5.41
C ILE A 408 -3.68 4.74 4.41
N LEU A 409 -2.52 5.26 4.00
CA LEU A 409 -2.40 6.22 2.91
C LEU A 409 -1.88 5.47 1.67
N GLU A 410 -2.66 5.52 0.60
CA GLU A 410 -2.33 4.98 -0.72
C GLU A 410 -2.11 6.12 -1.72
N GLY A 411 -1.37 5.86 -2.79
CA GLY A 411 -1.16 6.81 -3.88
C GLY A 411 -0.12 6.32 -4.87
N ILE A 412 0.03 7.02 -5.98
CA ILE A 412 0.95 6.71 -7.08
C ILE A 412 2.16 7.65 -7.00
N VAL A 413 3.36 7.06 -7.01
CA VAL A 413 4.61 7.82 -6.98
C VAL A 413 4.91 8.36 -8.38
N GLU A 414 4.72 9.67 -8.54
CA GLU A 414 4.91 10.46 -9.77
C GLU A 414 6.08 9.97 -10.65
N ALA A 415 7.30 9.88 -10.10
CA ALA A 415 8.50 9.54 -10.84
C ALA A 415 8.63 8.05 -11.27
N THR A 416 7.73 7.16 -10.85
CA THR A 416 7.79 5.72 -11.19
C THR A 416 6.47 5.10 -11.63
N GLY A 417 5.34 5.83 -11.57
CA GLY A 417 4.02 5.33 -11.94
C GLY A 417 3.49 4.18 -11.06
N MET A 418 4.21 3.79 -10.00
CA MET A 418 3.86 2.68 -9.11
C MET A 418 3.12 3.15 -7.88
N THR A 419 2.16 2.33 -7.45
CA THR A 419 1.46 2.52 -6.18
C THR A 419 2.38 2.32 -4.98
N CYS A 420 2.14 3.12 -3.95
CA CYS A 420 2.81 3.13 -2.67
C CYS A 420 1.75 3.14 -1.57
N GLN A 421 1.98 2.40 -0.48
CA GLN A 421 1.09 2.34 0.67
C GLN A 421 1.90 2.58 1.95
N ALA A 422 1.68 3.73 2.59
CA ALA A 422 2.15 4.05 3.93
C ALA A 422 1.07 3.68 4.95
N ARG A 423 1.48 3.27 6.16
CA ARG A 423 0.57 2.85 7.23
C ARG A 423 1.07 3.33 8.57
N THR A 424 0.15 3.63 9.48
CA THR A 424 0.41 3.82 10.91
C THR A 424 -0.77 3.24 11.70
N SER A 425 -0.69 3.27 13.03
CA SER A 425 -1.86 3.03 13.87
C SER A 425 -1.87 3.88 15.13
N TYR A 426 -3.02 3.97 15.77
CA TYR A 426 -3.26 4.66 17.03
C TYR A 426 -4.01 3.74 17.98
N THR A 427 -3.40 3.43 19.12
CA THR A 427 -4.06 2.77 20.25
C THR A 427 -4.78 3.79 21.13
N GLU A 428 -5.61 3.35 22.07
CA GLU A 428 -6.34 4.20 23.02
C GLU A 428 -5.45 5.20 23.78
N ASP A 429 -4.26 4.76 24.21
CA ASP A 429 -3.21 5.58 24.88
C ASP A 429 -2.62 6.69 23.97
N GLU A 430 -2.90 6.68 22.66
CA GLU A 430 -2.33 7.57 21.64
C GLU A 430 -3.38 8.55 21.05
N ILE A 431 -4.53 8.71 21.71
CA ILE A 431 -5.63 9.59 21.30
C ILE A 431 -5.91 10.62 22.41
N LEU A 432 -5.68 11.89 22.11
CA LEU A 432 -5.80 12.99 23.08
C LEU A 432 -7.18 13.66 23.01
N TRP A 433 -8.02 13.47 24.04
CA TRP A 433 -9.31 14.16 24.15
C TRP A 433 -9.14 15.61 24.63
N GLY A 434 -9.80 16.56 23.96
CA GLY A 434 -9.72 17.98 24.26
C GLY A 434 -8.54 18.68 23.60
N TYR A 435 -7.97 18.16 22.51
CA TYR A 435 -6.78 18.72 21.87
C TYR A 435 -7.03 19.15 20.43
N ARG A 436 -6.21 20.09 19.94
CA ARG A 436 -6.08 20.48 18.53
C ARG A 436 -4.61 20.51 18.13
N PHE A 437 -4.31 20.29 16.84
CA PHE A 437 -2.96 20.47 16.31
C PHE A 437 -2.61 21.95 16.17
N GLU A 438 -1.38 22.31 16.51
CA GLU A 438 -0.85 23.67 16.28
C GLU A 438 -0.68 23.96 14.78
N PRO A 439 -0.97 25.18 14.28
CA PRO A 439 -0.68 25.56 12.90
C PRO A 439 0.81 25.45 12.55
N CYS A 440 1.15 24.54 11.63
CA CYS A 440 2.52 24.28 11.19
C CYS A 440 2.87 24.96 9.85
N MET A 441 2.14 26.01 9.46
CA MET A 441 2.36 26.76 8.22
C MET A 441 2.49 28.27 8.52
N SER A 442 3.42 28.92 7.83
CA SER A 442 3.59 30.38 7.79
C SER A 442 3.66 30.87 6.34
N LEU A 443 3.41 32.16 6.12
CA LEU A 443 3.63 32.82 4.84
C LEU A 443 4.93 33.63 4.94
N GLU A 444 5.99 33.17 4.29
CA GLU A 444 7.30 33.85 4.27
C GLU A 444 7.68 34.26 2.85
N LYS A 445 8.01 35.55 2.66
CA LYS A 445 8.54 36.11 1.40
C LYS A 445 7.69 35.81 0.15
N GLY A 446 6.39 35.59 0.32
CA GLY A 446 5.44 35.28 -0.76
C GLY A 446 5.22 33.79 -1.04
N ALA A 447 5.84 32.89 -0.27
CA ALA A 447 5.64 31.45 -0.35
C ALA A 447 5.09 30.87 0.96
N PHE A 448 4.32 29.79 0.89
CA PHE A 448 3.93 29.02 2.06
C PHE A 448 5.11 28.17 2.55
N GLN A 449 5.50 28.36 3.81
CA GLN A 449 6.56 27.61 4.47
C GLN A 449 5.97 26.66 5.50
N VAL A 450 6.36 25.38 5.42
CA VAL A 450 5.92 24.33 6.35
C VAL A 450 6.98 24.13 7.42
N ASP A 451 6.61 24.37 8.67
CA ASP A 451 7.45 24.15 9.84
C ASP A 451 7.17 22.76 10.43
N TYR A 452 8.00 21.79 10.03
CA TYR A 452 7.88 20.41 10.50
C TYR A 452 8.19 20.22 11.99
N SER A 453 8.77 21.20 12.71
CA SER A 453 8.93 21.10 14.16
C SER A 453 7.56 21.11 14.88
N ARG A 454 6.62 21.91 14.36
CA ARG A 454 5.23 22.02 14.83
C ARG A 454 4.27 21.01 14.19
N PHE A 455 4.76 20.08 13.36
CA PHE A 455 3.94 19.04 12.75
C PHE A 455 3.26 18.15 13.81
N GLU A 456 3.97 17.81 14.88
CA GLU A 456 3.47 16.94 15.94
C GLU A 456 2.81 17.69 17.10
N MET A 457 2.96 19.02 17.17
CA MET A 457 2.56 19.80 18.34
C MET A 457 1.04 19.96 18.44
N THR A 458 0.53 19.84 19.66
CA THR A 458 -0.90 19.89 19.99
C THR A 458 -1.12 20.72 21.25
N PHE A 459 -2.18 21.52 21.25
CA PHE A 459 -2.60 22.34 22.39
C PHE A 459 -3.98 21.92 22.89
N GLU A 460 -4.23 22.12 24.19
CA GLU A 460 -5.50 21.80 24.84
C GLU A 460 -6.57 22.88 24.55
N VAL A 461 -7.82 22.45 24.38
CA VAL A 461 -8.97 23.27 24.00
C VAL A 461 -10.21 22.76 24.73
N GLN A 462 -10.92 23.66 25.41
CA GLN A 462 -12.17 23.35 26.10
C GLN A 462 -13.12 22.56 25.20
N THR A 463 -13.30 21.30 25.53
CA THR A 463 -14.14 20.31 24.82
C THR A 463 -14.88 19.52 25.90
N PRO A 464 -16.21 19.33 25.78
CA PRO A 464 -16.94 18.52 26.75
C PRO A 464 -16.37 17.11 26.89
N ALA A 465 -16.43 16.54 28.09
CA ALA A 465 -16.01 15.15 28.35
C ALA A 465 -17.07 14.10 27.94
N ALA A 466 -18.30 14.55 27.68
CA ALA A 466 -19.43 13.75 27.25
C ALA A 466 -19.23 13.13 25.84
N SER A 467 -19.92 12.03 25.58
CA SER A 467 -19.96 11.36 24.27
C SER A 467 -20.62 12.21 23.18
N ALA A 468 -20.37 11.86 21.92
CA ALA A 468 -21.02 12.54 20.79
C ALA A 468 -22.55 12.39 20.81
N LYS A 469 -23.05 11.26 21.34
CA LYS A 469 -24.47 11.02 21.61
C LYS A 469 -25.05 11.99 22.62
N GLU A 470 -24.50 12.05 23.83
CA GLU A 470 -24.99 12.93 24.90
C GLU A 470 -24.98 14.40 24.45
N LEU A 471 -23.96 14.81 23.69
CA LEU A 471 -23.88 16.14 23.09
C LEU A 471 -24.93 16.41 22.01
N HIS A 472 -25.41 15.38 21.31
CA HIS A 472 -26.49 15.51 20.33
C HIS A 472 -27.86 15.53 21.00
N GLU A 473 -28.07 14.71 22.02
CA GLU A 473 -29.31 14.63 22.80
C GLU A 473 -29.53 15.93 23.60
N LEU A 474 -28.48 16.49 24.23
CA LEU A 474 -28.53 17.82 24.85
C LEU A 474 -28.91 18.91 23.84
N LYS A 475 -28.34 18.87 22.62
CA LYS A 475 -28.64 19.86 21.58
C LYS A 475 -30.05 19.73 21.00
N GLU A 476 -30.59 18.51 20.94
CA GLU A 476 -31.99 18.27 20.57
C GLU A 476 -32.96 18.82 21.65
N LEU A 477 -32.59 18.72 22.94
CA LEU A 477 -33.34 19.34 24.04
C LEU A 477 -33.26 20.88 24.02
N GLU A 478 -32.08 21.48 23.85
CA GLU A 478 -31.89 22.93 23.70
C GLU A 478 -32.75 23.50 22.56
N GLN A 479 -32.82 22.80 21.43
CA GLN A 479 -33.68 23.21 20.29
C GLN A 479 -35.18 23.05 20.60
N GLN A 480 -35.59 22.07 21.40
CA GLN A 480 -36.99 21.93 21.83
C GLN A 480 -37.38 23.04 22.80
N GLU A 481 -36.54 23.39 23.78
CA GLU A 481 -36.78 24.51 24.70
C GLU A 481 -36.84 25.86 23.96
N HIS A 482 -35.91 26.12 23.03
CA HIS A 482 -35.99 27.32 22.19
C HIS A 482 -37.26 27.36 21.32
N SER A 483 -37.73 26.21 20.81
CA SER A 483 -38.94 26.14 19.99
C SER A 483 -40.21 26.36 20.82
N THR A 484 -40.32 25.79 22.02
CA THR A 484 -41.48 26.00 22.90
C THR A 484 -41.51 27.41 23.47
N LEU A 485 -40.35 28.01 23.78
CA LEU A 485 -40.26 29.42 24.15
C LEU A 485 -40.65 30.35 22.99
N SER A 486 -40.25 30.06 21.74
CA SER A 486 -40.69 30.85 20.58
C SER A 486 -42.21 30.83 20.45
N LEU A 487 -42.82 29.63 20.46
CA LEU A 487 -44.28 29.47 20.38
C LEU A 487 -45.02 30.18 21.53
N TYR A 488 -44.43 30.21 22.72
CA TYR A 488 -44.98 30.95 23.87
C TYR A 488 -44.94 32.47 23.65
N TRP A 489 -43.84 33.00 23.09
CA TRP A 489 -43.75 34.43 22.74
C TRP A 489 -44.65 34.81 21.57
N ASP A 490 -44.77 33.98 20.54
CA ASP A 490 -45.69 34.20 19.42
C ASP A 490 -47.15 34.26 19.89
N HIS A 491 -47.55 33.39 20.84
CA HIS A 491 -48.87 33.45 21.49
C HIS A 491 -49.09 34.68 22.39
N LEU A 492 -48.02 35.29 22.92
CA LEU A 492 -48.10 36.55 23.69
C LEU A 492 -48.11 37.80 22.80
N LEU A 493 -47.74 37.67 21.52
CA LEU A 493 -47.64 38.78 20.55
C LEU A 493 -48.83 38.89 19.59
N GLN A 494 -49.83 38.02 19.69
CA GLN A 494 -51.12 38.18 18.98
C GLN A 494 -51.95 39.30 19.65
N PRO A 495 -52.29 40.40 18.94
CA PRO A 495 -53.23 41.40 19.45
C PRO A 495 -54.65 40.82 19.50
N CYS A 496 -55.43 41.26 20.48
CA CYS A 496 -56.87 40.94 20.60
C CYS A 496 -57.74 41.71 19.60
#